data_AF-A0A518WFS5-F1
#
_entry.id   AF-A0A518WFS5-F1
#
_cell.length_a   1.000
_cell.length_b   1.000
_cell.length_c   1.000
_cell.angle_alpha   90.00
_cell.angle_beta   90.00
_cell.angle_gamma   90.00
#
_symmetry.space_group_name_H-M   'P 1'
#
loop_
_entity.id
_entity.type
_entity.pdbx_description
1 polymer ?
#
loop_
_entity_poly.entity_id
_entity_poly.type
_entity_poly.pdbx_seq_one_letter_code
_entity_poly.pdbx_strand_id
1 'polypeptide(L)'
;MGRPRGFDEEVVTAAAAELFAGRAYDGVSVDDLVQQLGVHRNSLYKTFGSKRGLYLAALRWHLDHRLPPLTEQLAAGAEVADDSALDLLLLAAVERAPRDVEVAALVTKAWQALDQALQRASVNDTDGSPSTALNALLGERLRARAAAATAGPS
;
A
#
# COMPACT_ATOMS: atom_id res chain seq x y z
N MET A 1 23.91 20.89 -24.23
CA MET A 1 23.23 20.93 -22.92
C MET A 1 22.39 19.67 -22.80
N GLY A 2 22.76 18.76 -21.90
CA GLY A 2 22.12 17.45 -21.76
C GLY A 2 20.77 17.56 -21.06
N ARG A 3 19.70 17.10 -21.70
CA ARG A 3 18.40 16.86 -21.07
C ARG A 3 18.63 15.97 -19.85
N PRO A 4 18.12 16.29 -18.65
CA PRO A 4 18.39 15.45 -17.49
C PRO A 4 17.79 14.07 -17.79
N ARG A 5 18.66 13.05 -17.83
CA ARG A 5 18.24 11.63 -17.87
C ARG A 5 17.73 11.29 -16.47
N GLY A 6 16.53 11.75 -16.15
CA GLY A 6 15.81 11.46 -14.91
C GLY A 6 14.45 10.87 -15.25
N PHE A 7 14.00 9.91 -14.44
CA PHE A 7 12.61 9.47 -14.42
C PHE A 7 11.79 10.44 -13.56
N ASP A 8 10.47 10.39 -13.70
CA ASP A 8 9.57 11.08 -12.78
C ASP A 8 9.46 10.25 -11.49
N GLU A 9 9.94 10.83 -10.39
CA GLU A 9 10.01 10.15 -9.10
C GLU A 9 8.64 9.70 -8.61
N GLU A 10 7.62 10.55 -8.77
CA GLU A 10 6.26 10.25 -8.31
C GLU A 10 5.65 9.10 -9.11
N VAL A 11 5.81 9.11 -10.43
CA VAL A 11 5.35 8.03 -11.32
C VAL A 11 6.02 6.71 -10.95
N VAL A 12 7.33 6.73 -10.68
CA VAL A 12 8.09 5.53 -10.32
C VAL A 12 7.70 5.02 -8.94
N THR A 13 7.47 5.92 -7.99
CA THR A 13 7.02 5.57 -6.64
C THR A 13 5.61 4.99 -6.65
N ALA A 14 4.69 5.55 -7.42
CA ALA A 14 3.35 5.03 -7.62
C ALA A 14 3.36 3.61 -8.22
N ALA A 15 4.10 3.43 -9.32
CA ALA A 15 4.23 2.12 -9.96
C ALA A 15 4.93 1.09 -9.06
N ALA A 16 5.90 1.51 -8.25
CA ALA A 16 6.52 0.64 -7.26
C ALA A 16 5.52 0.21 -6.17
N ALA A 17 4.63 1.11 -5.71
CA ALA A 17 3.59 0.79 -4.74
C ALA A 17 2.66 -0.31 -5.26
N GLU A 18 2.21 -0.22 -6.51
CA GLU A 18 1.40 -1.24 -7.17
C GLU A 18 2.14 -2.58 -7.29
N LEU A 19 3.42 -2.56 -7.68
CA LEU A 19 4.22 -3.77 -7.80
C LEU A 19 4.39 -4.48 -6.44
N PHE A 20 4.66 -3.72 -5.38
CA PHE A 20 4.76 -4.26 -4.03
C PHE A 20 3.41 -4.72 -3.47
N ALA A 21 2.30 -4.06 -3.82
CA ALA A 21 0.95 -4.51 -3.49
C ALA A 21 0.62 -5.85 -4.16
N GLY A 22 1.17 -6.13 -5.33
CA GLY A 22 0.98 -7.40 -6.03
C GLY A 22 1.86 -8.55 -5.50
N ARG A 23 3.14 -8.28 -5.22
CA ARG A 23 4.15 -9.35 -5.01
C ARG A 23 4.85 -9.33 -3.66
N ALA A 24 4.47 -8.42 -2.76
CA ALA A 24 5.15 -8.20 -1.48
C ALA A 24 6.61 -7.73 -1.65
N TYR A 25 7.27 -7.37 -0.55
CA TYR A 25 8.61 -6.81 -0.59
C TYR A 25 9.63 -7.84 -1.10
N ASP A 26 9.74 -9.02 -0.49
CA ASP A 26 10.75 -10.03 -0.82
C ASP A 26 10.50 -10.67 -2.19
N GLY A 27 9.27 -10.67 -2.68
CA GLY A 27 8.89 -11.17 -4.02
C GLY A 27 9.24 -10.24 -5.19
N VAL A 28 9.82 -9.06 -4.94
CA VAL A 28 10.22 -8.10 -5.97
C VAL A 28 11.75 -7.90 -5.95
N SER A 29 12.47 -8.30 -7.00
CA SER A 29 13.91 -8.03 -7.08
C SER A 29 14.20 -6.61 -7.58
N VAL A 30 15.46 -6.15 -7.45
CA VAL A 30 15.87 -4.88 -8.07
C VAL A 30 15.86 -4.96 -9.60
N ASP A 31 16.10 -6.14 -10.16
CA ASP A 31 15.97 -6.36 -11.60
C ASP A 31 14.52 -6.23 -12.06
N ASP A 32 13.57 -6.79 -11.29
CA ASP A 32 12.14 -6.59 -11.55
C ASP A 32 11.78 -5.10 -11.50
N LEU A 33 12.26 -4.37 -10.50
CA LEU A 33 12.02 -2.92 -10.39
C LEU A 33 12.56 -2.16 -11.60
N VAL A 34 13.79 -2.46 -12.03
CA VAL A 34 14.41 -1.81 -13.19
C VAL A 34 13.63 -2.11 -14.48
N GLN A 35 13.21 -3.37 -14.67
CA GLN A 35 12.47 -3.79 -15.85
C GLN A 35 11.03 -3.24 -15.87
N GLN A 36 10.30 -3.38 -14.76
CA GLN A 36 8.88 -3.01 -14.68
C GLN A 36 8.68 -1.49 -14.59
N LEU A 37 9.59 -0.76 -13.94
CA LEU A 37 9.47 0.69 -13.78
C LEU A 37 10.16 1.46 -14.92
N GLY A 38 10.86 0.77 -15.83
CA GLY A 38 11.55 1.38 -16.96
C GLY A 38 12.69 2.33 -16.55
N VAL A 39 13.29 2.12 -15.37
CA VAL A 39 14.34 2.98 -14.81
C VAL A 39 15.71 2.32 -14.87
N HIS A 40 16.76 3.10 -15.07
CA HIS A 40 18.12 2.57 -14.93
C HIS A 40 18.46 2.30 -13.46
N ARG A 41 19.10 1.15 -13.20
CA ARG A 41 19.56 0.73 -11.86
C ARG A 41 20.35 1.82 -11.12
N ASN A 42 21.27 2.50 -11.82
CA ASN A 42 22.08 3.55 -11.22
C ASN A 42 21.23 4.77 -10.81
N SER A 43 20.24 5.14 -11.62
CA SER A 43 19.31 6.23 -11.30
C SER A 43 18.43 5.86 -10.11
N LEU A 44 17.92 4.62 -10.06
CA LEU A 44 17.14 4.12 -8.93
C LEU A 44 17.93 4.22 -7.62
N TYR A 45 19.17 3.73 -7.59
CA TYR A 45 20.02 3.84 -6.39
C TYR A 45 20.43 5.27 -6.07
N LYS A 46 20.66 6.12 -7.08
CA LYS A 46 20.97 7.53 -6.85
C LYS A 46 19.82 8.28 -6.17
N THR A 47 18.57 7.99 -6.55
CA THR A 47 17.39 8.65 -5.99
C THR A 47 16.96 8.04 -4.67
N PHE A 48 16.80 6.71 -4.62
CA PHE A 48 16.19 6.02 -3.49
C PHE A 48 17.20 5.32 -2.56
N GLY A 49 18.48 5.28 -2.94
CA GLY A 49 19.56 4.63 -2.17
C GLY A 49 19.52 3.10 -2.19
N SER A 50 18.34 2.49 -2.10
CA SER A 50 18.16 1.04 -2.04
C SER A 50 16.73 0.63 -2.40
N LYS A 51 16.51 -0.69 -2.57
CA LYS A 51 15.16 -1.27 -2.66
C LYS A 51 14.30 -0.89 -1.45
N ARG A 52 14.89 -0.90 -0.24
CA ARG A 52 14.22 -0.46 1.00
C ARG A 52 13.79 1.00 0.90
N GLY A 53 14.66 1.88 0.40
CA GLY A 53 14.34 3.30 0.23
C GLY A 53 13.20 3.53 -0.74
N LEU A 54 13.20 2.83 -1.89
CA LEU A 54 12.08 2.87 -2.84
C LEU A 54 10.80 2.32 -2.21
N TYR A 55 10.87 1.23 -1.44
CA TYR A 55 9.72 0.66 -0.74
C TYR A 55 9.11 1.64 0.27
N LEU A 56 9.93 2.36 1.05
CA LEU A 56 9.45 3.38 1.97
C LEU A 56 8.82 4.57 1.23
N ALA A 57 9.42 5.00 0.12
CA ALA A 57 8.82 6.02 -0.73
C ALA A 57 7.45 5.56 -1.25
N ALA A 58 7.36 4.32 -1.74
CA ALA A 58 6.12 3.72 -2.24
C ALA A 58 5.05 3.63 -1.15
N LEU A 59 5.41 3.19 0.05
CA LEU A 59 4.48 3.11 1.18
C LEU A 59 3.98 4.49 1.61
N ARG A 60 4.85 5.51 1.66
CA ARG A 60 4.45 6.89 1.97
C ARG A 60 3.52 7.44 0.90
N TRP A 61 3.88 7.30 -0.37
CA TRP A 61 3.02 7.72 -1.49
C TRP A 61 1.65 7.05 -1.40
N HIS A 62 1.61 5.75 -1.08
CA HIS A 62 0.36 5.01 -0.90
C HIS A 62 -0.50 5.56 0.25
N LEU A 63 0.11 5.89 1.38
CA LEU A 63 -0.56 6.53 2.52
C LEU A 63 -1.09 7.93 2.17
N ASP A 64 -0.41 8.66 1.29
CA ASP A 64 -0.78 10.03 0.94
C ASP A 64 -1.81 10.11 -0.21
N HIS A 65 -1.90 9.08 -1.08
CA HIS A 65 -2.72 9.13 -2.30
C HIS A 65 -3.78 8.04 -2.40
N ARG A 66 -3.53 6.82 -1.89
CA ARG A 66 -4.48 5.68 -1.99
C ARG A 66 -5.30 5.50 -0.74
N LEU A 67 -4.73 5.77 0.43
CA LEU A 67 -5.44 5.62 1.71
C LEU A 67 -6.52 6.69 1.94
N PRO A 68 -6.31 7.99 1.64
CA PRO A 68 -7.30 9.02 1.96
C PRO A 68 -8.67 8.79 1.30
N PRO A 69 -8.77 8.48 -0.01
CA PRO A 69 -10.07 8.18 -0.64
C PRO A 69 -10.81 7.02 0.05
N LEU A 70 -10.09 5.96 0.45
CA LEU A 70 -10.68 4.85 1.18
C LEU A 70 -11.20 5.29 2.54
N THR A 71 -10.41 6.05 3.31
CA THR A 71 -10.84 6.55 4.62
C THR A 71 -12.03 7.51 4.53
N GLU A 72 -12.11 8.31 3.46
CA GLU A 72 -13.25 9.20 3.21
C GLU A 72 -14.54 8.41 2.92
N GLN A 73 -14.45 7.39 2.06
CA GLN A 73 -15.58 6.49 1.79
C GLN A 73 -16.06 5.78 3.06
N LEU A 74 -15.12 5.21 3.83
CA LEU A 74 -15.42 4.56 5.10
C LEU A 74 -16.09 5.51 6.08
N ALA A 75 -15.55 6.73 6.26
CA ALA A 75 -16.11 7.72 7.17
C ALA A 75 -17.50 8.23 6.76
N ALA A 76 -17.80 8.20 5.45
CA ALA A 76 -19.12 8.52 4.93
C ALA A 76 -20.13 7.38 5.08
N GLY A 77 -19.70 6.20 5.56
CA GLY A 77 -20.52 4.98 5.56
C GLY A 77 -20.87 4.51 4.15
N ALA A 78 -20.10 4.93 3.14
CA ALA A 78 -20.30 4.53 1.76
C ALA A 78 -19.79 3.10 1.55
N GLU A 79 -20.36 2.41 0.55
CA GLU A 79 -19.79 1.17 0.06
C GLU A 79 -18.39 1.42 -0.49
N VAL A 80 -17.43 0.60 -0.07
CA VAL A 80 -16.04 0.69 -0.52
C VAL A 80 -15.96 0.15 -1.93
N ALA A 81 -15.75 1.04 -2.90
CA ALA A 81 -15.67 0.66 -4.31
C ALA A 81 -14.37 -0.06 -4.68
N ASP A 82 -13.26 0.29 -4.01
CA ASP A 82 -11.95 -0.31 -4.21
C ASP A 82 -11.20 -0.44 -2.87
N ASP A 83 -11.13 -1.66 -2.35
CA ASP A 83 -10.39 -1.99 -1.13
C ASP A 83 -8.95 -2.47 -1.42
N SER A 84 -8.51 -2.48 -2.68
CA SER A 84 -7.16 -2.92 -3.08
C SER A 84 -6.05 -2.06 -2.48
N ALA A 85 -6.37 -0.83 -2.05
CA ALA A 85 -5.49 0.01 -1.25
C ALA A 85 -5.04 -0.67 0.07
N LEU A 86 -5.75 -1.69 0.55
CA LEU A 86 -5.35 -2.44 1.74
C LEU A 86 -4.22 -3.44 1.45
N ASP A 87 -3.99 -3.84 0.20
CA ASP A 87 -3.03 -4.89 -0.15
C ASP A 87 -1.60 -4.58 0.28
N LEU A 88 -1.11 -3.39 -0.07
CA LEU A 88 0.24 -2.97 0.30
C LEU A 88 0.39 -2.91 1.82
N LEU A 89 -0.64 -2.44 2.53
CA LEU A 89 -0.64 -2.33 4.00
C LEU A 89 -0.63 -3.70 4.66
N LEU A 90 -1.45 -4.64 4.18
CA LEU A 90 -1.51 -6.01 4.68
C LEU A 90 -0.17 -6.72 4.51
N LEU A 91 0.43 -6.63 3.32
CA LEU A 91 1.73 -7.22 3.05
C LEU A 91 2.83 -6.55 3.87
N ALA A 92 2.83 -5.22 3.97
CA ALA A 92 3.78 -4.46 4.79
C ALA A 92 3.71 -4.87 6.26
N ALA A 93 2.50 -5.03 6.80
CA ALA A 93 2.26 -5.43 8.19
C ALA A 93 2.80 -6.82 8.50
N VAL A 94 2.62 -7.77 7.58
CA VAL A 94 3.01 -9.17 7.79
C VAL A 94 4.51 -9.39 7.55
N GLU A 95 5.04 -8.85 6.46
CA GLU A 95 6.35 -9.22 5.97
C GLU A 95 7.47 -8.32 6.50
N ARG A 96 7.20 -7.02 6.58
CA ARG A 96 8.27 -6.02 6.74
C ARG A 96 8.22 -5.30 8.08
N ALA A 97 7.03 -4.98 8.60
CA ALA A 97 6.87 -4.32 9.90
C ALA A 97 7.59 -5.04 11.06
N PRO A 98 7.60 -6.39 11.17
CA PRO A 98 8.32 -7.08 12.26
C PRO A 98 9.84 -6.90 12.22
N ARG A 99 10.40 -6.42 11.10
CA ARG A 99 11.85 -6.33 10.85
C ARG A 99 12.31 -4.89 10.54
N ASP A 100 11.40 -3.94 10.51
CA ASP A 100 11.66 -2.56 10.07
C ASP A 100 10.74 -1.59 10.81
N VAL A 101 11.31 -0.89 11.81
CA VAL A 101 10.57 0.00 12.70
C VAL A 101 9.87 1.14 11.96
N GLU A 102 10.47 1.60 10.85
CA GLU A 102 9.92 2.69 10.05
C GLU A 102 8.69 2.24 9.27
N VAL A 103 8.72 1.01 8.74
CA VAL A 103 7.56 0.39 8.10
C VAL A 103 6.47 0.12 9.13
N ALA A 104 6.82 -0.39 10.31
CA ALA A 104 5.86 -0.62 11.39
C ALA A 104 5.14 0.68 11.81
N ALA A 105 5.86 1.80 11.88
CA ALA A 105 5.29 3.11 12.19
C ALA A 105 4.30 3.58 11.10
N LEU A 106 4.66 3.43 9.81
CA LEU A 106 3.77 3.78 8.70
C LEU A 106 2.51 2.92 8.67
N VAL A 107 2.65 1.60 8.85
CA VAL A 107 1.52 0.67 8.94
C VAL A 107 0.60 1.00 10.12
N THR A 108 1.18 1.29 11.29
CA THR A 108 0.41 1.67 12.49
C THR A 108 -0.36 2.96 12.26
N LYS A 109 0.26 3.97 11.62
CA LYS A 109 -0.40 5.22 11.24
C LYS A 109 -1.58 4.96 10.30
N ALA A 110 -1.42 4.08 9.32
CA ALA A 110 -2.49 3.72 8.39
C ALA A 110 -3.67 3.04 9.11
N TRP A 111 -3.40 2.09 10.01
CA TRP A 111 -4.46 1.44 10.81
C TRP A 111 -5.22 2.42 11.69
N GLN A 112 -4.52 3.34 12.35
CA GLN A 112 -5.15 4.39 13.14
C GLN A 112 -6.07 5.30 12.30
N ALA A 113 -5.70 5.60 11.05
CA ALA A 113 -6.53 6.39 10.16
C ALA A 113 -7.82 5.65 9.75
N LEU A 114 -7.70 4.34 9.47
CA LEU A 114 -8.85 3.49 9.13
C LEU A 114 -9.79 3.31 10.33
N ASP A 115 -9.26 3.07 11.53
CA ASP A 115 -10.04 3.00 12.76
C ASP A 115 -10.82 4.30 13.01
N GLN A 116 -10.17 5.46 12.83
CA GLN A 116 -10.81 6.76 13.00
C GLN A 116 -11.91 7.00 11.95
N ALA A 117 -11.71 6.56 10.71
CA ALA A 117 -12.73 6.66 9.66
C ALA A 117 -13.97 5.83 10.02
N LEU A 118 -13.76 4.57 10.39
CA LEU A 118 -14.85 3.67 10.81
C LEU A 118 -15.57 4.18 12.06
N GLN A 119 -14.83 4.71 13.03
CA GLN A 119 -15.42 5.37 14.21
C GLN A 119 -16.38 6.50 13.83
N ARG A 120 -15.99 7.35 12.86
CA ARG A 120 -16.84 8.45 12.40
C ARG A 120 -18.13 7.96 11.73
N ALA A 121 -18.06 6.84 11.01
CA ALA A 121 -19.24 6.22 10.42
C ALA A 121 -20.17 5.61 11.47
N SER A 122 -19.63 4.90 12.48
CA SER A 122 -20.41 4.32 13.57
C SER A 122 -21.07 5.35 14.49
N VAL A 123 -20.60 6.60 14.55
CA VAL A 123 -21.35 7.66 15.26
C VAL A 123 -22.73 7.90 14.61
N ASN A 124 -22.89 7.53 13.34
CA ASN A 124 -24.17 7.61 12.61
C ASN A 124 -24.96 6.29 12.60
N ASP A 125 -24.40 5.17 13.08
CA ASP A 125 -25.03 3.85 13.01
C ASP A 125 -24.78 3.03 14.29
N THR A 126 -25.84 2.58 14.95
CA THR A 126 -25.80 2.09 16.35
C THR A 126 -25.19 0.70 16.51
N ASP A 127 -24.88 0.00 15.41
CA ASP A 127 -24.51 -1.41 15.44
C ASP A 127 -23.01 -1.64 15.16
N GLY A 128 -22.26 -1.89 16.24
CA GLY A 128 -20.94 -2.53 16.21
C GLY A 128 -19.76 -1.67 16.67
N SER A 129 -18.74 -2.34 17.22
CA SER A 129 -17.46 -1.69 17.54
C SER A 129 -16.68 -1.41 16.24
N PRO A 130 -16.06 -0.22 16.07
CA PRO A 130 -15.20 0.11 14.93
C PRO A 130 -14.11 -0.93 14.65
N SER A 131 -13.54 -1.51 15.72
CA SER A 131 -12.56 -2.58 15.63
C SER A 131 -13.11 -3.84 14.94
N THR A 132 -14.40 -4.15 15.11
CA THR A 132 -15.05 -5.29 14.47
C THR A 132 -15.23 -5.03 12.97
N ALA A 133 -15.60 -3.80 12.59
CA ALA A 133 -15.72 -3.41 11.19
C ALA A 133 -14.37 -3.46 10.46
N LEU A 134 -13.29 -2.95 11.08
CA LEU A 134 -11.96 -3.03 10.49
C LEU A 134 -11.50 -4.48 10.31
N ASN A 135 -11.70 -5.32 11.33
CA ASN A 135 -11.35 -6.74 11.24
C ASN A 135 -12.14 -7.48 10.15
N ALA A 136 -13.42 -7.16 9.98
CA ALA A 136 -14.24 -7.73 8.91
C ALA A 136 -13.69 -7.33 7.53
N LEU A 137 -13.45 -6.04 7.31
CA LEU A 137 -12.89 -5.49 6.07
C LEU A 137 -11.54 -6.13 5.73
N LEU A 138 -10.62 -6.19 6.69
CA LEU A 138 -9.31 -6.82 6.50
C LEU A 138 -9.44 -8.32 6.21
N GLY A 139 -10.35 -9.00 6.90
CA GLY A 139 -10.64 -10.42 6.68
C GLY A 139 -11.20 -10.71 5.29
N GLU A 140 -12.11 -9.87 4.80
CA GLU A 140 -12.66 -9.96 3.44
C GLU A 140 -11.57 -9.76 2.39
N ARG A 141 -10.77 -8.70 2.51
CA ARG A 141 -9.66 -8.44 1.60
C ARG A 141 -8.65 -9.59 1.57
N LEU A 142 -8.26 -10.12 2.72
CA LEU A 142 -7.33 -11.26 2.81
C LEU A 142 -7.88 -12.49 2.08
N ARG A 143 -9.18 -12.79 2.20
CA ARG A 143 -9.82 -13.89 1.46
C ARG A 143 -9.86 -13.63 -0.04
N ALA A 144 -10.24 -12.41 -0.46
CA ALA A 144 -10.27 -12.03 -1.87
C ALA A 144 -8.88 -12.19 -2.51
N ARG A 145 -7.83 -11.76 -1.80
CA ARG A 145 -6.44 -11.92 -2.24
C ARG A 145 -6.03 -13.39 -2.36
N ALA A 146 -6.39 -14.23 -1.39
CA ALA A 146 -6.11 -15.66 -1.46
C ALA A 146 -6.82 -16.34 -2.65
N ALA A 147 -8.06 -15.94 -2.94
CA ALA A 147 -8.81 -16.43 -4.10
C ALA A 147 -8.22 -15.97 -5.44
N ALA A 148 -7.70 -14.74 -5.53
CA ALA A 148 -7.04 -14.25 -6.74
C ALA A 148 -5.77 -15.06 -7.07
N ALA A 149 -5.04 -15.54 -6.06
CA ALA A 149 -3.84 -16.35 -6.25
C ALA A 149 -4.13 -17.74 -6.87
N THR A 150 -5.32 -18.31 -6.66
CA THR A 150 -5.69 -19.62 -7.22
C THR A 150 -6.25 -19.51 -8.65
N ALA A 151 -6.64 -18.32 -9.10
CA ALA A 151 -7.23 -18.11 -10.43
C ALA A 151 -6.23 -18.25 -11.59
N GLY A 152 -4.92 -18.10 -11.34
CA GLY A 152 -3.87 -18.19 -12.37
C GLY A 152 -3.97 -17.09 -13.46
N PRO A 153 -2.87 -16.75 -14.16
CA PRO A 153 -2.97 -15.88 -15.33
C PRO A 153 -3.72 -16.64 -16.44
N SER A 154 -4.88 -16.12 -16.84
CA SER A 154 -5.59 -16.56 -18.05
C SER A 154 -4.81 -16.24 -19.31
#